data_AF-A0A955ZR24-F1
#
_entry.id   AF-A0A955ZR24-F1
#
_cell.length_a   1.000
_cell.length_b   1.000
_cell.length_c   1.000
_cell.angle_alpha   90.00
_cell.angle_beta   90.00
_cell.angle_gamma   90.00
#
_symmetry.space_group_name_H-M   'P 1'
#
loop_
_entity.id
_entity.type
_entity.pdbx_description
1 polymer ?
#
loop_
_entity_poly.entity_id
_entity_poly.type
_entity_poly.pdbx_seq_one_letter_code
_entity_poly.pdbx_strand_id
1 'polypeptide(L)'
;MNSRWTRRLIAGLGLIALNAVGCAQEREPINQVQADALSKEFFVGKISDPSDDPIFYWRNFVVDGSEAQSMVGIGSWGGVDRIKWEITENMLIARRAYNIAGDNKGDPGKTNGSIVAAYPITKHFDIKRAYNPQTGEDLNVVTENTTDRVWYQRDHMRVDWSLNLVDTPLWFDMFAGKVFGDIKVTPLAYYVNDRSNPDAPHFEPEQGYFDVTSKFWVEPESTHMWGMDIPSCVIQGLYTGSAVDSCDPQEAVVRSSYWKMDKVPSAADFEPLENTHAALDIVGNPGGLGDSFQVGIVTPPRVEWDPQYGYTDAGMESHMHVHNIWKQSHIMRGSCTTDAECGGGSCVLTPDGNGAKACTVPCSYDKRGDADNNGTDDQCENANTGYSGNQGSQCSSRNWCTLPIRDRRIKPVTYWVNQDIPAELLDHWDPNSGQRLDVGSSEDLIESWNQLMRFSVAKAREVECRRTNTGDRGTCHGYYFYPNQTEMVSFGAWDIEKPRLNDGSQENAAGLEDQVLTMCHNPVRPYDNAACGPRGTTARVGDIRRNFMYYWPYASRAPWGGIANWEADPVTGMIIGAAATTMGRSATYAAAMVRDIIMVANGELSFEDITNGTPAAL
;
A
#
# COMPACT_ATOMS: atom_id res chain seq x y z
N MET A 1 -45.95 -76.75 56.70
CA MET A 1 -45.86 -75.68 57.73
C MET A 1 -46.76 -74.54 57.32
N ASN A 2 -47.57 -74.05 58.24
CA ASN A 2 -48.86 -73.37 58.02
C ASN A 2 -48.77 -71.87 57.65
N SER A 3 -49.58 -71.50 56.65
CA SER A 3 -50.62 -70.44 56.60
C SER A 3 -50.35 -68.95 56.86
N ARG A 4 -51.19 -68.13 56.17
CA ARG A 4 -51.78 -66.81 56.53
C ARG A 4 -51.01 -65.56 56.11
N TRP A 5 -51.57 -64.70 55.23
CA TRP A 5 -52.63 -63.67 55.41
C TRP A 5 -52.13 -62.35 56.05
N THR A 6 -52.72 -61.24 55.57
CA THR A 6 -52.84 -59.88 56.17
C THR A 6 -51.59 -58.97 56.13
N ARG A 7 -51.58 -57.84 55.39
CA ARG A 7 -52.27 -56.51 55.50
C ARG A 7 -51.53 -55.49 56.38
N ARG A 8 -51.33 -54.28 55.80
CA ARG A 8 -51.21 -52.93 56.42
C ARG A 8 -49.86 -52.63 57.11
N LEU A 9 -49.30 -51.42 57.18
CA LEU A 9 -49.54 -50.04 56.70
C LEU A 9 -48.33 -49.21 57.24
N ILE A 10 -48.03 -48.09 56.58
CA ILE A 10 -47.44 -46.83 57.12
C ILE A 10 -45.91 -46.61 57.12
N ALA A 11 -45.58 -45.43 56.57
CA ALA A 11 -44.44 -44.52 56.73
C ALA A 11 -43.07 -45.01 56.25
N GLY A 12 -42.35 -44.34 55.34
CA GLY A 12 -42.46 -42.99 54.80
C GLY A 12 -41.04 -42.43 54.70
N LEU A 13 -40.65 -41.92 53.52
CA LEU A 13 -39.69 -40.81 53.33
C LEU A 13 -39.31 -40.69 51.85
N GLY A 14 -39.82 -39.62 51.23
CA GLY A 14 -39.10 -38.71 50.32
C GLY A 14 -38.51 -39.26 49.03
N LEU A 15 -39.05 -38.80 47.89
CA LEU A 15 -38.27 -38.06 46.89
C LEU A 15 -39.16 -37.55 45.75
N ILE A 16 -39.47 -36.25 45.83
CA ILE A 16 -39.43 -35.24 44.77
C ILE A 16 -39.81 -35.75 43.36
N ALA A 17 -41.08 -35.58 43.01
CA ALA A 17 -41.52 -35.45 41.64
C ALA A 17 -41.54 -33.95 41.31
N LEU A 18 -40.51 -33.45 40.60
CA LEU A 18 -40.52 -32.13 39.96
C LEU A 18 -39.44 -32.05 38.88
N ASN A 19 -39.88 -31.59 37.69
CA ASN A 19 -39.10 -31.07 36.56
C ASN A 19 -38.42 -32.08 35.63
N ALA A 20 -39.21 -32.68 34.74
CA ALA A 20 -38.76 -32.93 33.36
C ALA A 20 -39.43 -31.91 32.42
N VAL A 21 -39.12 -30.62 32.61
CA VAL A 21 -39.23 -29.66 31.50
C VAL A 21 -38.05 -29.99 30.60
N GLY A 22 -38.32 -30.76 29.55
CA GLY A 22 -37.38 -30.85 28.44
C GLY A 22 -37.22 -29.44 27.89
N CYS A 23 -36.06 -28.83 28.10
CA CYS A 23 -35.69 -27.60 27.43
C CYS A 23 -35.84 -27.86 25.93
N ALA A 24 -36.85 -27.25 25.30
CA ALA A 24 -36.88 -27.10 23.86
C ALA A 24 -35.65 -26.27 23.51
N GLN A 25 -34.59 -26.93 23.07
CA GLN A 25 -33.38 -26.28 22.61
C GLN A 25 -33.79 -25.43 21.41
N GLU A 26 -33.71 -24.10 21.54
CA GLU A 26 -33.96 -23.17 20.43
C GLU A 26 -33.05 -23.60 19.28
N ARG A 27 -33.67 -24.07 18.17
CA ARG A 27 -32.91 -24.49 17.00
C ARG A 27 -32.16 -23.29 16.47
N GLU A 28 -30.94 -23.50 15.98
CA GLU A 28 -30.22 -22.43 15.32
C GLU A 28 -31.06 -21.83 14.18
N PRO A 29 -31.04 -20.50 13.99
CA PRO A 29 -31.80 -19.85 12.94
C PRO A 29 -31.36 -20.32 11.55
N ILE A 30 -32.33 -20.54 10.67
CA ILE A 30 -32.04 -20.83 9.27
C ILE A 30 -31.59 -19.54 8.60
N ASN A 31 -30.33 -19.48 8.16
CA ASN A 31 -29.79 -18.32 7.46
C ASN A 31 -30.12 -18.37 5.96
N GLN A 32 -30.90 -17.40 5.47
CA GLN A 32 -31.23 -17.23 4.04
C GLN A 32 -30.59 -15.99 3.41
N VAL A 33 -29.66 -15.33 4.12
CA VAL A 33 -28.89 -14.20 3.58
C VAL A 33 -28.02 -14.69 2.43
N GLN A 34 -28.08 -13.99 1.30
CA GLN A 34 -27.26 -14.32 0.14
C GLN A 34 -25.82 -13.86 0.37
N ALA A 35 -24.88 -14.41 -0.41
CA ALA A 35 -23.49 -13.97 -0.36
C ALA A 35 -23.32 -12.47 -0.67
N ASP A 36 -22.13 -11.94 -0.37
CA ASP A 36 -21.72 -10.56 -0.67
C ASP A 36 -22.62 -9.49 -0.05
N ALA A 37 -23.12 -9.77 1.16
CA ALA A 37 -23.74 -8.76 2.01
C ALA A 37 -22.65 -7.86 2.62
N LEU A 38 -22.52 -6.65 2.08
CA LEU A 38 -21.50 -5.69 2.51
C LEU A 38 -22.11 -4.75 3.55
N SER A 39 -21.45 -4.64 4.71
CA SER A 39 -21.80 -3.63 5.72
C SER A 39 -21.48 -2.24 5.18
N LYS A 40 -22.45 -1.32 5.22
CA LYS A 40 -22.22 0.08 4.83
C LYS A 40 -21.27 0.78 5.79
N GLU A 41 -21.29 0.40 7.07
CA GLU A 41 -20.42 0.98 8.10
C GLU A 41 -18.94 0.74 7.80
N PHE A 42 -18.62 -0.32 7.04
CA PHE A 42 -17.28 -0.49 6.52
C PHE A 42 -16.85 0.71 5.64
N PHE A 43 -17.72 1.26 4.81
CA PHE A 43 -17.38 2.29 3.83
C PHE A 43 -17.53 3.72 4.36
N VAL A 44 -18.55 3.98 5.19
CA VAL A 44 -18.95 5.34 5.62
C VAL A 44 -19.05 5.51 7.13
N GLY A 45 -18.50 4.58 7.93
CA GLY A 45 -18.61 4.68 9.39
C GLY A 45 -20.08 4.66 9.84
N LYS A 46 -20.46 5.48 10.81
CA LYS A 46 -21.86 5.56 11.22
C LYS A 46 -22.66 6.23 10.11
N ILE A 47 -23.61 5.49 9.54
CA ILE A 47 -24.49 5.93 8.46
C ILE A 47 -25.16 7.30 8.74
N SER A 48 -25.42 7.63 10.01
CA SER A 48 -26.03 8.90 10.42
C SER A 48 -25.07 10.08 10.59
N ASP A 49 -23.76 9.85 10.58
CA ASP A 49 -22.73 10.84 10.92
C ASP A 49 -21.58 10.86 9.91
N PRO A 50 -21.68 11.67 8.83
CA PRO A 50 -20.63 11.77 7.82
C PRO A 50 -19.28 12.29 8.34
N SER A 51 -19.21 12.79 9.58
CA SER A 51 -17.95 13.27 10.15
C SER A 51 -17.03 12.14 10.60
N ASP A 52 -17.53 10.92 10.74
CA ASP A 52 -16.75 9.72 11.05
C ASP A 52 -16.45 8.83 9.83
N ASP A 53 -16.74 9.32 8.62
CA ASP A 53 -16.42 8.67 7.35
C ASP A 53 -14.93 8.27 7.30
N PRO A 54 -14.60 6.97 7.13
CA PRO A 54 -13.22 6.52 7.00
C PRO A 54 -12.62 6.96 5.66
N ILE A 55 -11.34 7.32 5.70
CA ILE A 55 -10.53 7.57 4.50
C ILE A 55 -9.77 6.28 4.14
N PHE A 56 -9.68 6.00 2.84
CA PHE A 56 -8.97 4.87 2.27
C PHE A 56 -7.80 5.37 1.42
N TYR A 57 -6.66 4.69 1.52
CA TYR A 57 -5.71 4.67 0.42
C TYR A 57 -6.31 3.86 -0.73
N TRP A 58 -6.17 4.37 -1.94
CA TRP A 58 -6.62 3.70 -3.15
C TRP A 58 -5.55 3.75 -4.23
N ARG A 59 -5.48 2.67 -5.01
CA ARG A 59 -4.57 2.57 -6.16
C ARG A 59 -5.15 1.67 -7.24
N ASN A 60 -4.90 2.03 -8.49
CA ASN A 60 -5.07 1.16 -9.65
C ASN A 60 -3.73 0.57 -10.09
N PHE A 61 -3.67 -0.75 -10.21
CA PHE A 61 -2.49 -1.46 -10.67
C PHE A 61 -2.82 -2.32 -11.89
N VAL A 62 -2.10 -2.14 -13.00
CA VAL A 62 -2.30 -2.93 -14.22
C VAL A 62 -1.64 -4.29 -14.04
N VAL A 63 -2.45 -5.34 -13.92
CA VAL A 63 -1.98 -6.71 -13.63
C VAL A 63 -1.81 -7.56 -14.89
N ASP A 64 -2.51 -7.21 -15.98
CA ASP A 64 -2.51 -7.95 -17.24
C ASP A 64 -2.98 -7.05 -18.41
N GLY A 65 -2.72 -7.46 -19.64
CA GLY A 65 -3.11 -6.75 -20.87
C GLY A 65 -2.78 -7.59 -22.11
N SER A 66 -3.44 -7.28 -23.24
CA SER A 66 -3.12 -7.95 -24.50
C SER A 66 -1.69 -7.63 -24.96
N GLU A 67 -1.06 -8.54 -25.72
CA GLU A 67 0.31 -8.31 -26.24
C GLU A 67 0.41 -6.98 -27.02
N ALA A 68 -0.60 -6.70 -27.85
CA ALA A 68 -0.66 -5.50 -28.70
C ALA A 68 -0.99 -4.21 -27.93
N GLN A 69 -1.29 -4.29 -26.63
CA GLN A 69 -1.45 -3.11 -25.78
C GLN A 69 -0.11 -2.35 -25.69
N SER A 70 -0.04 -1.21 -26.38
CA SER A 70 1.13 -0.33 -26.36
C SER A 70 0.96 0.90 -25.48
N MET A 71 -0.28 1.28 -25.14
CA MET A 71 -0.59 2.56 -24.51
C MET A 71 -0.53 2.47 -22.98
N VAL A 72 -0.98 1.34 -22.42
CA VAL A 72 -0.98 1.08 -20.97
C VAL A 72 0.05 -0.01 -20.65
N GLY A 73 1.04 0.32 -19.81
CA GLY A 73 2.07 -0.64 -19.41
C GLY A 73 1.57 -1.65 -18.37
N ILE A 74 2.18 -2.84 -18.35
CA ILE A 74 1.98 -3.75 -17.22
C ILE A 74 2.73 -3.21 -16.01
N GLY A 75 2.10 -3.26 -14.83
CA GLY A 75 2.56 -2.58 -13.64
C GLY A 75 2.50 -1.06 -13.76
N SER A 76 1.66 -0.52 -14.67
CA SER A 76 1.56 0.91 -14.95
C SER A 76 0.58 1.70 -14.04
N TRP A 77 0.44 3.03 -14.26
CA TRP A 77 0.81 4.15 -13.34
C TRP A 77 -0.35 4.86 -12.64
N GLY A 78 -1.25 4.13 -11.98
CA GLY A 78 -2.17 4.77 -11.03
C GLY A 78 -1.42 5.08 -9.73
N GLY A 79 -1.17 6.36 -9.42
CA GLY A 79 -0.58 6.72 -8.12
C GLY A 79 -1.49 6.37 -6.95
N VAL A 80 -0.90 6.24 -5.76
CA VAL A 80 -1.66 6.17 -4.51
C VAL A 80 -2.42 7.47 -4.30
N ASP A 81 -3.68 7.35 -3.96
CA ASP A 81 -4.57 8.47 -3.67
C ASP A 81 -5.32 8.24 -2.35
N ARG A 82 -5.93 9.30 -1.81
CA ARG A 82 -6.82 9.24 -0.65
C ARG A 82 -8.26 9.41 -1.10
N ILE A 83 -9.11 8.44 -0.78
CA ILE A 83 -10.52 8.45 -1.17
C ILE A 83 -11.44 8.24 0.02
N LYS A 84 -12.69 8.65 -0.15
CA LYS A 84 -13.81 8.31 0.70
C LYS A 84 -14.98 7.81 -0.12
N TRP A 85 -15.90 7.11 0.51
CA TRP A 85 -17.06 6.55 -0.16
C TRP A 85 -18.28 7.44 -0.01
N GLU A 86 -19.08 7.50 -1.06
CA GLU A 86 -20.45 8.02 -1.04
C GLU A 86 -21.39 6.88 -1.47
N ILE A 87 -22.38 6.60 -0.63
CA ILE A 87 -23.41 5.58 -0.90
C ILE A 87 -24.68 6.32 -1.34
N THR A 88 -25.06 6.11 -2.60
CA THR A 88 -26.36 6.55 -3.14
C THR A 88 -27.31 5.36 -3.25
N GLU A 89 -28.53 5.57 -3.75
CA GLU A 89 -29.50 4.47 -3.90
C GLU A 89 -29.05 3.40 -4.91
N ASN A 90 -28.31 3.80 -5.94
CA ASN A 90 -27.95 2.91 -7.07
C ASN A 90 -26.44 2.85 -7.35
N MET A 91 -25.62 3.63 -6.64
CA MET A 91 -24.18 3.74 -6.90
C MET A 91 -23.39 3.86 -5.61
N LEU A 92 -22.27 3.14 -5.55
CA LEU A 92 -21.18 3.31 -4.60
C LEU A 92 -20.07 4.09 -5.30
N ILE A 93 -19.77 5.31 -4.83
CA ILE A 93 -18.87 6.25 -5.50
C ILE A 93 -17.65 6.49 -4.61
N ALA A 94 -16.44 6.32 -5.15
CA ALA A 94 -15.20 6.74 -4.50
C ALA A 94 -14.85 8.17 -4.94
N ARG A 95 -14.64 9.06 -3.97
CA ARG A 95 -14.23 10.46 -4.20
C ARG A 95 -12.90 10.75 -3.55
N ARG A 96 -12.06 11.57 -4.20
CA ARG A 96 -10.85 12.12 -3.57
C ARG A 96 -11.20 12.84 -2.26
N ALA A 97 -10.40 12.60 -1.23
CA ALA A 97 -10.61 13.01 0.16
C ALA A 97 -9.50 13.94 0.68
N TYR A 98 -8.97 14.79 -0.19
CA TYR A 98 -8.04 15.86 0.16
C TYR A 98 -8.23 17.03 -0.81
N ASN A 99 -7.82 18.21 -0.35
CA ASN A 99 -7.91 19.42 -1.14
C ASN A 99 -6.67 19.60 -2.02
N ILE A 100 -6.89 19.91 -3.29
CA ILE A 100 -5.83 20.19 -4.26
C ILE A 100 -5.55 21.70 -4.37
N ALA A 101 -6.57 22.54 -4.13
CA ALA A 101 -6.55 23.97 -4.41
C ALA A 101 -6.85 24.85 -3.19
N GLY A 102 -7.02 24.34 -1.98
CA GLY A 102 -7.35 25.16 -0.79
C GLY A 102 -8.74 25.81 -0.78
N ASP A 103 -9.63 25.51 -1.74
CA ASP A 103 -10.99 26.09 -1.85
C ASP A 103 -12.05 25.31 -1.04
N ASN A 104 -11.59 24.49 -0.11
CA ASN A 104 -12.35 23.53 0.67
C ASN A 104 -13.14 22.47 -0.15
N LYS A 105 -12.79 22.20 -1.42
CA LYS A 105 -13.29 21.08 -2.21
C LYS A 105 -12.39 19.85 -2.02
N GLY A 106 -13.00 18.70 -1.79
CA GLY A 106 -12.29 17.45 -1.51
C GLY A 106 -11.87 17.28 -0.05
N ASP A 107 -12.09 18.27 0.83
CA ASP A 107 -11.74 18.14 2.26
C ASP A 107 -12.36 16.90 2.92
N PRO A 108 -11.66 16.30 3.90
CA PRO A 108 -12.25 15.33 4.82
C PRO A 108 -13.58 15.86 5.39
N GLY A 109 -14.67 15.11 5.22
CA GLY A 109 -16.03 15.51 5.62
C GLY A 109 -16.93 16.11 4.53
N LYS A 110 -16.45 16.32 3.29
CA LYS A 110 -17.27 16.83 2.16
C LYS A 110 -17.34 15.89 0.97
N THR A 111 -18.50 15.77 0.33
CA THR A 111 -18.75 14.87 -0.83
C THR A 111 -18.55 15.56 -2.18
N ASN A 112 -17.62 16.52 -2.27
CA ASN A 112 -17.41 17.34 -3.46
C ASN A 112 -16.04 17.13 -4.14
N GLY A 113 -15.29 16.11 -3.73
CA GLY A 113 -14.07 15.69 -4.42
C GLY A 113 -14.35 14.97 -5.74
N SER A 114 -13.33 14.91 -6.60
CA SER A 114 -13.39 14.23 -7.90
C SER A 114 -13.69 12.74 -7.73
N ILE A 115 -14.51 12.19 -8.63
CA ILE A 115 -14.86 10.77 -8.65
C ILE A 115 -13.71 9.99 -9.28
N VAL A 116 -13.30 8.90 -8.65
CA VAL A 116 -12.20 8.05 -9.13
C VAL A 116 -12.58 6.58 -9.28
N ALA A 117 -13.72 6.16 -8.69
CA ALA A 117 -14.35 4.87 -8.94
C ALA A 117 -15.87 4.99 -8.75
N ALA A 118 -16.64 4.18 -9.47
CA ALA A 118 -18.10 4.17 -9.36
C ALA A 118 -18.67 2.79 -9.70
N TYR A 119 -19.27 2.12 -8.71
CA TYR A 119 -19.81 0.77 -8.83
C TYR A 119 -21.33 0.75 -8.63
N PRO A 120 -22.11 0.04 -9.47
CA PRO A 120 -23.55 -0.08 -9.29
C PRO A 120 -23.92 -0.80 -7.98
N ILE A 121 -24.96 -0.31 -7.30
CA ILE A 121 -25.58 -1.00 -6.16
C ILE A 121 -26.83 -1.72 -6.65
N THR A 122 -26.90 -3.02 -6.41
CA THR A 122 -28.04 -3.86 -6.83
C THR A 122 -29.14 -3.92 -5.78
N LYS A 123 -28.79 -3.79 -4.49
CA LYS A 123 -29.74 -3.92 -3.39
C LYS A 123 -29.25 -3.27 -2.11
N HIS A 124 -30.16 -2.66 -1.34
CA HIS A 124 -29.97 -2.27 0.05
C HIS A 124 -30.89 -3.10 0.96
N PHE A 125 -30.38 -3.66 2.05
CA PHE A 125 -31.17 -4.55 2.92
C PHE A 125 -30.65 -4.58 4.36
N ASP A 126 -31.49 -5.07 5.26
CA ASP A 126 -31.14 -5.39 6.64
C ASP A 126 -31.11 -6.91 6.83
N ILE A 127 -30.16 -7.39 7.63
CA ILE A 127 -30.10 -8.79 8.03
C ILE A 127 -30.81 -8.92 9.38
N LYS A 128 -31.99 -9.53 9.38
CA LYS A 128 -32.76 -9.73 10.62
C LYS A 128 -33.63 -10.98 10.57
N ARG A 129 -34.14 -11.40 11.73
CA ARG A 129 -35.14 -12.47 11.81
C ARG A 129 -36.40 -12.03 11.03
N ALA A 130 -36.89 -12.93 10.18
CA ALA A 130 -38.20 -12.79 9.57
C ALA A 130 -39.23 -12.80 10.69
N TYR A 131 -40.32 -12.04 10.54
CA TYR A 131 -41.37 -11.98 11.54
C TYR A 131 -42.72 -12.13 10.85
N ASN A 132 -43.74 -12.57 11.59
CA ASN A 132 -45.11 -12.53 11.10
C ASN A 132 -45.62 -11.08 11.09
N PRO A 133 -45.94 -10.48 9.93
CA PRO A 133 -46.37 -9.07 9.88
C PRO A 133 -47.65 -8.77 10.65
N GLN A 134 -48.48 -9.78 10.94
CA GLN A 134 -49.73 -9.61 11.68
C GLN A 134 -49.55 -9.65 13.20
N THR A 135 -48.61 -10.45 13.71
CA THR A 135 -48.40 -10.65 15.17
C THR A 135 -47.12 -10.01 15.69
N GLY A 136 -46.15 -9.71 14.83
CA GLY A 136 -44.82 -9.22 15.21
C GLY A 136 -43.90 -10.29 15.78
N GLU A 137 -44.32 -11.56 15.79
CA GLU A 137 -43.52 -12.66 16.33
C GLU A 137 -42.38 -13.05 15.39
N ASP A 138 -41.17 -13.14 15.93
CA ASP A 138 -39.98 -13.59 15.21
C ASP A 138 -40.08 -15.06 14.82
N LEU A 139 -39.74 -15.35 13.57
CA LEU A 139 -39.59 -16.67 13.00
C LEU A 139 -38.13 -17.13 13.13
N ASN A 140 -37.91 -18.45 13.10
CA ASN A 140 -36.58 -19.06 13.17
C ASN A 140 -35.79 -18.96 11.84
N VAL A 141 -35.96 -17.88 11.08
CA VAL A 141 -35.33 -17.67 9.77
C VAL A 141 -34.74 -16.27 9.73
N VAL A 142 -33.46 -16.13 9.39
CA VAL A 142 -32.80 -14.84 9.15
C VAL A 142 -32.84 -14.55 7.65
N THR A 143 -33.32 -13.36 7.27
CA THR A 143 -33.56 -12.98 5.87
C THR A 143 -33.11 -11.55 5.59
N GLU A 144 -33.04 -11.21 4.30
CA GLU A 144 -32.73 -9.86 3.81
C GLU A 144 -34.02 -9.02 3.75
N ASN A 145 -34.25 -8.17 4.75
CA ASN A 145 -35.38 -7.26 4.77
C ASN A 145 -35.11 -6.01 3.91
N THR A 146 -36.07 -5.67 3.04
CA THR A 146 -35.99 -4.50 2.15
C THR A 146 -37.19 -3.58 2.24
N THR A 147 -38.04 -3.75 3.25
CA THR A 147 -39.35 -3.10 3.33
C THR A 147 -39.49 -2.20 4.54
N ASP A 148 -38.79 -2.50 5.64
CA ASP A 148 -39.14 -1.93 6.94
C ASP A 148 -38.45 -0.59 7.20
N ARG A 149 -37.24 -0.43 6.67
CA ARG A 149 -36.48 0.84 6.66
C ARG A 149 -36.28 1.32 5.23
N VAL A 150 -36.18 2.64 5.04
CA VAL A 150 -35.74 3.26 3.78
C VAL A 150 -34.29 2.91 3.47
N TRP A 151 -33.91 2.87 2.18
CA TRP A 151 -32.62 2.32 1.73
C TRP A 151 -31.41 2.93 2.45
N TYR A 152 -31.41 4.24 2.71
CA TYR A 152 -30.28 4.96 3.33
C TYR A 152 -30.15 4.69 4.83
N GLN A 153 -31.16 4.10 5.48
CA GLN A 153 -31.10 3.69 6.88
C GLN A 153 -30.74 2.21 7.06
N ARG A 154 -30.66 1.44 5.97
CA ARG A 154 -30.34 0.01 6.02
C ARG A 154 -28.85 -0.22 6.18
N ASP A 155 -28.50 -1.26 6.92
CA ASP A 155 -27.11 -1.49 7.35
C ASP A 155 -26.26 -2.16 6.27
N HIS A 156 -26.88 -2.87 5.32
CA HIS A 156 -26.17 -3.63 4.28
C HIS A 156 -26.53 -3.19 2.87
N MET A 157 -25.61 -3.44 1.95
CA MET A 157 -25.80 -3.29 0.51
C MET A 157 -25.13 -4.43 -0.26
N ARG A 158 -25.52 -4.60 -1.53
CA ARG A 158 -24.87 -5.47 -2.50
C ARG A 158 -24.42 -4.66 -3.69
N VAL A 159 -23.13 -4.73 -3.98
CA VAL A 159 -22.46 -3.97 -5.04
C VAL A 159 -22.16 -4.91 -6.19
N ASP A 160 -22.39 -4.46 -7.42
CA ASP A 160 -21.93 -5.12 -8.63
C ASP A 160 -20.51 -4.67 -8.94
N TRP A 161 -19.54 -5.54 -8.67
CA TRP A 161 -18.13 -5.28 -8.92
C TRP A 161 -17.71 -5.54 -10.37
N SER A 162 -18.64 -5.96 -11.24
CA SER A 162 -18.31 -6.30 -12.63
C SER A 162 -17.97 -5.08 -13.49
N LEU A 163 -18.41 -3.89 -13.10
CA LEU A 163 -18.27 -2.66 -13.85
C LEU A 163 -17.82 -1.51 -12.95
N ASN A 164 -16.70 -0.89 -13.31
CA ASN A 164 -16.30 0.40 -12.78
C ASN A 164 -16.63 1.49 -13.82
N LEU A 165 -17.64 2.32 -13.54
CA LEU A 165 -18.25 3.22 -14.54
C LEU A 165 -17.48 4.52 -14.78
N VAL A 166 -16.35 4.74 -14.11
CA VAL A 166 -15.47 5.87 -14.45
C VAL A 166 -14.82 5.64 -15.81
N ASP A 167 -14.90 6.67 -16.64
CA ASP A 167 -14.25 6.80 -17.94
C ASP A 167 -12.75 7.09 -17.81
N THR A 168 -12.27 7.35 -16.59
CA THR A 168 -10.90 7.77 -16.31
C THR A 168 -10.39 7.19 -14.98
N PRO A 169 -9.87 5.95 -14.96
CA PRO A 169 -9.26 5.35 -13.77
C PRO A 169 -7.86 5.93 -13.47
N LEU A 170 -7.73 7.27 -13.55
CA LEU A 170 -6.49 8.07 -13.51
C LEU A 170 -5.49 7.82 -14.66
N TRP A 171 -5.94 7.35 -15.81
CA TRP A 171 -5.03 7.17 -16.95
C TRP A 171 -4.76 8.45 -17.76
N PHE A 172 -5.52 9.53 -17.54
CA PHE A 172 -5.10 10.86 -18.00
C PHE A 172 -3.91 11.41 -17.21
N ASP A 173 -3.68 10.85 -16.02
CA ASP A 173 -2.47 11.05 -15.24
C ASP A 173 -1.35 10.09 -15.72
N MET A 174 -1.54 9.23 -16.73
CA MET A 174 -0.44 8.48 -17.35
C MET A 174 0.24 9.33 -18.44
N PHE A 175 1.57 9.36 -18.40
CA PHE A 175 2.46 10.04 -19.36
C PHE A 175 2.08 9.84 -20.84
N ALA A 176 1.55 8.66 -21.21
CA ALA A 176 1.17 8.35 -22.58
C ALA A 176 0.01 9.21 -23.12
N GLY A 177 -1.04 9.44 -22.32
CA GLY A 177 -2.23 10.18 -22.74
C GLY A 177 -1.99 11.68 -22.98
N LYS A 178 -0.98 12.26 -22.31
CA LYS A 178 -0.66 13.70 -22.47
C LYS A 178 0.38 13.99 -23.54
N VAL A 179 1.29 13.05 -23.84
CA VAL A 179 2.37 13.27 -24.81
C VAL A 179 2.02 12.75 -26.21
N PHE A 180 1.26 11.66 -26.31
CA PHE A 180 1.02 10.97 -27.59
C PHE A 180 -0.42 11.08 -28.10
N GLY A 181 -1.29 11.81 -27.39
CA GLY A 181 -2.69 12.03 -27.73
C GLY A 181 -3.65 11.31 -26.79
N ASP A 182 -4.90 11.74 -26.79
CA ASP A 182 -5.93 11.25 -25.89
C ASP A 182 -6.16 9.72 -26.06
N ILE A 183 -6.59 9.09 -24.97
CA ILE A 183 -6.98 7.68 -24.93
C ILE A 183 -8.46 7.61 -24.59
N LYS A 184 -9.21 6.75 -25.29
CA LYS A 184 -10.59 6.47 -24.94
C LYS A 184 -10.67 5.17 -24.16
N VAL A 185 -11.26 5.26 -22.97
CA VAL A 185 -11.39 4.13 -22.04
C VAL A 185 -12.87 3.76 -21.95
N THR A 186 -13.17 2.48 -22.19
CA THR A 186 -14.54 1.96 -22.03
C THR A 186 -14.53 0.79 -21.05
N PRO A 187 -15.33 0.83 -19.97
CA PRO A 187 -15.38 -0.27 -19.02
C PRO A 187 -16.00 -1.52 -19.66
N LEU A 188 -15.45 -2.68 -19.31
CA LEU A 188 -15.93 -3.99 -19.75
C LEU A 188 -16.44 -4.75 -18.53
N ALA A 189 -17.64 -5.33 -18.65
CA ALA A 189 -18.20 -6.17 -17.59
C ALA A 189 -17.32 -7.40 -17.39
N TYR A 190 -16.67 -7.49 -16.23
CA TYR A 190 -15.76 -8.58 -15.88
C TYR A 190 -15.92 -8.95 -14.41
N TYR A 191 -16.32 -10.20 -14.15
CA TYR A 191 -16.47 -10.70 -12.80
C TYR A 191 -16.05 -12.17 -12.74
N VAL A 192 -15.23 -12.50 -11.74
CA VAL A 192 -14.75 -13.86 -11.51
C VAL A 192 -15.34 -14.40 -10.21
N ASN A 193 -16.17 -15.44 -10.34
CA ASN A 193 -16.82 -16.10 -9.20
C ASN A 193 -15.88 -17.07 -8.46
N ASP A 194 -14.87 -17.61 -9.14
CA ASP A 194 -13.93 -18.58 -8.57
C ASP A 194 -12.94 -17.88 -7.65
N ARG A 195 -13.10 -18.06 -6.34
CA ARG A 195 -12.22 -17.46 -5.32
C ARG A 195 -10.75 -17.88 -5.41
N SER A 196 -10.44 -18.98 -6.10
CA SER A 196 -9.06 -19.40 -6.32
C SER A 196 -8.37 -18.59 -7.42
N ASN A 197 -9.15 -17.93 -8.28
CA ASN A 197 -8.61 -17.09 -9.33
C ASN A 197 -8.00 -15.80 -8.75
N PRO A 198 -6.79 -15.40 -9.18
CA PRO A 198 -6.17 -14.15 -8.77
C PRO A 198 -7.02 -12.90 -8.99
N ASP A 199 -7.95 -12.89 -9.94
CA ASP A 199 -8.77 -11.73 -10.27
C ASP A 199 -10.10 -11.66 -9.51
N ALA A 200 -10.47 -12.71 -8.78
CA ALA A 200 -11.68 -12.69 -7.98
C ALA A 200 -11.64 -11.58 -6.91
N PRO A 201 -12.77 -10.89 -6.63
CA PRO A 201 -12.85 -9.90 -5.57
C PRO A 201 -12.37 -10.47 -4.22
N HIS A 202 -11.56 -9.70 -3.53
CA HIS A 202 -10.94 -10.12 -2.27
C HIS A 202 -11.23 -9.11 -1.17
N PHE A 203 -11.77 -9.58 -0.04
CA PHE A 203 -12.22 -8.74 1.07
C PHE A 203 -11.58 -9.22 2.37
N GLU A 204 -10.93 -8.30 3.09
CA GLU A 204 -10.40 -8.50 4.44
C GLU A 204 -10.91 -7.37 5.36
N PRO A 205 -12.21 -7.39 5.75
CA PRO A 205 -12.82 -6.28 6.48
C PRO A 205 -12.16 -5.97 7.82
N GLU A 206 -11.66 -7.00 8.51
CA GLU A 206 -10.93 -6.86 9.79
C GLU A 206 -9.66 -6.02 9.65
N GLN A 207 -8.98 -6.12 8.50
CA GLN A 207 -7.80 -5.33 8.18
C GLN A 207 -8.13 -4.02 7.44
N GLY A 208 -9.42 -3.72 7.24
CA GLY A 208 -9.84 -2.53 6.50
C GLY A 208 -9.50 -2.57 5.01
N TYR A 209 -9.35 -3.76 4.41
CA TYR A 209 -8.82 -3.91 3.05
C TYR A 209 -9.80 -4.63 2.13
N PHE A 210 -9.85 -4.22 0.86
CA PHE A 210 -10.40 -5.02 -0.22
C PHE A 210 -9.79 -4.65 -1.57
N ASP A 211 -9.79 -5.58 -2.51
CA ASP A 211 -9.46 -5.33 -3.92
C ASP A 211 -10.48 -5.95 -4.87
N VAL A 212 -10.66 -5.28 -6.01
CA VAL A 212 -11.52 -5.72 -7.11
C VAL A 212 -10.79 -5.56 -8.44
N THR A 213 -11.02 -6.49 -9.35
CA THR A 213 -10.39 -6.47 -10.68
C THR A 213 -11.42 -6.02 -11.72
N SER A 214 -11.08 -5.00 -12.49
CA SER A 214 -11.89 -4.46 -13.59
C SER A 214 -11.16 -4.63 -14.92
N LYS A 215 -11.92 -4.78 -16.02
CA LYS A 215 -11.39 -4.76 -17.37
C LYS A 215 -11.83 -3.51 -18.10
N PHE A 216 -10.95 -2.99 -18.94
CA PHE A 216 -11.21 -1.83 -19.78
C PHE A 216 -10.74 -2.09 -21.21
N TRP A 217 -11.50 -1.57 -22.16
CA TRP A 217 -11.02 -1.33 -23.52
C TRP A 217 -10.29 -0.01 -23.57
N VAL A 218 -9.05 -0.04 -24.05
CA VAL A 218 -8.21 1.13 -24.29
C VAL A 218 -8.09 1.32 -25.78
N GLU A 219 -8.61 2.44 -26.28
CA GLU A 219 -8.64 2.77 -27.70
C GLU A 219 -7.75 4.00 -27.94
N PRO A 220 -6.89 3.99 -28.97
CA PRO A 220 -6.16 5.19 -29.36
C PRO A 220 -7.14 6.20 -29.97
N GLU A 221 -7.21 7.41 -29.42
CA GLU A 221 -7.93 8.50 -30.08
C GLU A 221 -7.16 8.98 -31.31
N SER A 222 -7.81 9.73 -32.20
CA SER A 222 -7.13 10.38 -33.32
C SER A 222 -6.73 11.79 -32.94
N THR A 223 -5.43 12.09 -33.06
CA THR A 223 -4.92 13.44 -32.86
C THR A 223 -4.87 14.15 -34.21
N HIS A 224 -5.48 15.34 -34.29
CA HIS A 224 -5.41 16.17 -35.49
C HIS A 224 -4.05 16.87 -35.57
N MET A 225 -3.19 16.44 -36.49
CA MET A 225 -1.85 17.01 -36.67
C MET A 225 -1.57 17.25 -38.16
N TRP A 226 -1.00 18.42 -38.48
CA TRP A 226 -0.65 18.80 -39.86
C TRP A 226 -1.80 18.69 -40.89
N GLY A 227 -3.05 18.90 -40.46
CA GLY A 227 -4.22 18.82 -41.34
C GLY A 227 -4.72 17.40 -41.63
N MET A 228 -4.23 16.40 -40.90
CA MET A 228 -4.66 15.01 -40.97
C MET A 228 -4.96 14.45 -39.57
N ASP A 229 -5.95 13.56 -39.48
CA ASP A 229 -6.25 12.83 -38.26
C ASP A 229 -5.36 11.59 -38.19
N ILE A 230 -4.44 11.57 -37.22
CA ILE A 230 -3.49 10.48 -37.03
C ILE A 230 -3.83 9.76 -35.72
N PRO A 231 -4.08 8.44 -35.75
CA PRO A 231 -4.29 7.67 -34.53
C PRO A 231 -3.10 7.78 -33.57
N SER A 232 -3.34 8.01 -32.27
CA SER A 232 -2.31 8.18 -31.23
C SER A 232 -1.34 7.00 -31.16
N CYS A 233 -1.82 5.78 -31.44
CA CYS A 233 -0.98 4.58 -31.57
C CYS A 233 0.12 4.74 -32.65
N VAL A 234 -0.19 5.32 -33.82
CA VAL A 234 0.79 5.52 -34.91
C VAL A 234 1.84 6.54 -34.50
N ILE A 235 1.41 7.61 -33.84
CA ILE A 235 2.30 8.64 -33.28
C ILE A 235 3.23 8.00 -32.25
N GLN A 236 2.67 7.24 -31.30
CA GLN A 236 3.44 6.53 -30.30
C GLN A 236 4.49 5.60 -30.93
N GLY A 237 4.10 4.76 -31.89
CA GLY A 237 5.02 3.86 -32.58
C GLY A 237 6.16 4.58 -33.29
N LEU A 238 5.90 5.76 -33.87
CA LEU A 238 6.93 6.59 -34.51
C LEU A 238 7.98 7.09 -33.50
N TYR A 239 7.55 7.51 -32.31
CA TYR A 239 8.44 8.12 -31.30
C TYR A 239 9.16 7.09 -30.43
N THR A 240 8.50 5.98 -30.09
CA THR A 240 9.06 4.97 -29.17
C THR A 240 9.77 3.85 -29.92
N GLY A 241 9.59 3.76 -31.24
CA GLY A 241 10.05 2.63 -32.03
C GLY A 241 9.32 1.33 -31.69
N SER A 242 8.22 1.37 -30.91
CA SER A 242 7.39 0.20 -30.67
C SER A 242 6.73 -0.21 -31.98
N ALA A 243 6.87 -1.48 -32.39
CA ALA A 243 6.08 -1.98 -33.52
C ALA A 243 4.62 -2.05 -33.08
N VAL A 244 3.82 -1.11 -33.60
CA VAL A 244 2.37 -1.07 -33.38
C VAL A 244 1.74 -1.96 -34.43
N ASP A 245 1.42 -3.19 -34.04
CA ASP A 245 0.85 -4.19 -34.94
C ASP A 245 -0.63 -3.93 -35.23
N SER A 246 -1.35 -3.29 -34.29
CA SER A 246 -2.74 -2.89 -34.44
C SER A 246 -3.05 -1.63 -33.61
N CYS A 247 -3.97 -0.81 -34.12
CA CYS A 247 -4.58 0.33 -33.43
C CYS A 247 -6.03 0.02 -32.98
N ASP A 248 -6.42 -1.26 -33.00
CA ASP A 248 -7.71 -1.71 -32.50
C ASP A 248 -7.80 -1.55 -30.97
N PRO A 249 -9.00 -1.47 -30.39
CA PRO A 249 -9.21 -1.50 -28.95
C PRO A 249 -8.46 -2.65 -28.28
N GLN A 250 -7.66 -2.34 -27.27
CA GLN A 250 -6.86 -3.31 -26.52
C GLN A 250 -7.39 -3.48 -25.10
N GLU A 251 -7.31 -4.71 -24.57
CA GLU A 251 -7.76 -4.99 -23.21
C GLU A 251 -6.67 -4.60 -22.21
N ALA A 252 -7.08 -3.98 -21.10
CA ALA A 252 -6.25 -3.79 -19.91
C ALA A 252 -7.01 -4.30 -18.67
N VAL A 253 -6.31 -5.07 -17.84
CA VAL A 253 -6.85 -5.63 -16.59
C VAL A 253 -6.26 -4.85 -15.42
N VAL A 254 -7.12 -4.24 -14.63
CA VAL A 254 -6.75 -3.34 -13.53
C VAL A 254 -7.25 -3.89 -12.23
N ARG A 255 -6.35 -4.02 -11.25
CA ARG A 255 -6.71 -4.27 -9.86
C ARG A 255 -6.79 -2.94 -9.11
N SER A 256 -7.98 -2.63 -8.59
CA SER A 256 -8.22 -1.49 -7.71
C SER A 256 -8.17 -1.96 -6.26
N SER A 257 -7.16 -1.52 -5.52
CA SER A 257 -6.97 -1.84 -4.10
C SER A 257 -7.41 -0.68 -3.22
N TYR A 258 -8.08 -0.99 -2.11
CA TYR A 258 -8.58 -0.03 -1.14
C TYR A 258 -8.18 -0.44 0.27
N TRP A 259 -7.55 0.47 1.02
CA TRP A 259 -7.08 0.19 2.37
C TRP A 259 -7.38 1.33 3.33
N LYS A 260 -8.15 1.07 4.39
CA LYS A 260 -8.52 2.08 5.38
C LYS A 260 -7.29 2.64 6.08
N MET A 261 -7.15 3.96 6.07
CA MET A 261 -6.03 4.68 6.67
C MET A 261 -5.93 4.48 8.18
N ASP A 262 -7.06 4.36 8.87
CA ASP A 262 -7.12 4.11 10.33
C ASP A 262 -6.62 2.71 10.72
N LYS A 263 -6.41 1.81 9.74
CA LYS A 263 -5.79 0.49 9.92
C LYS A 263 -4.32 0.47 9.51
N VAL A 264 -3.70 1.63 9.26
CA VAL A 264 -2.29 1.75 8.86
C VAL A 264 -1.47 2.42 9.97
N PRO A 265 -0.93 1.67 10.95
CA PRO A 265 -0.11 2.24 12.03
C PRO A 265 1.06 3.08 11.50
N SER A 266 1.70 2.63 10.42
CA SER A 266 2.82 3.35 9.81
C SER A 266 2.45 4.70 9.19
N ALA A 267 1.17 4.94 8.86
CA ALA A 267 0.69 6.23 8.36
C ALA A 267 0.41 7.22 9.50
N ALA A 268 -0.06 6.69 10.63
CA ALA A 268 -0.46 7.49 11.79
C ALA A 268 0.73 8.26 12.38
N ASP A 269 1.91 7.64 12.44
CA ASP A 269 3.15 8.23 12.99
C ASP A 269 4.25 8.47 11.93
N PHE A 270 3.87 8.60 10.66
CA PHE A 270 4.84 8.96 9.62
C PHE A 270 5.28 10.42 9.77
N GLU A 271 6.58 10.68 9.66
CA GLU A 271 7.16 12.03 9.55
C GLU A 271 7.25 12.44 8.07
N PRO A 272 6.43 13.37 7.59
CA PRO A 272 6.59 13.94 6.26
C PRO A 272 7.82 14.83 6.19
N LEU A 273 8.57 14.73 5.10
CA LEU A 273 9.71 15.61 4.83
C LEU A 273 9.29 16.63 3.78
N GLU A 274 8.96 17.84 4.24
CA GLU A 274 8.61 18.94 3.36
C GLU A 274 9.85 19.50 2.66
N ASN A 275 9.77 19.66 1.34
CA ASN A 275 10.86 20.07 0.47
C ASN A 275 10.61 21.43 -0.20
N THR A 276 9.52 22.13 0.15
CA THR A 276 9.03 23.37 -0.50
C THR A 276 10.10 24.46 -0.61
N HIS A 277 10.93 24.61 0.42
CA HIS A 277 11.94 25.68 0.51
C HIS A 277 13.38 25.17 0.42
N ALA A 278 13.58 23.88 0.17
CA ALA A 278 14.90 23.28 0.14
C ALA A 278 15.47 23.33 -1.29
N ALA A 279 16.78 23.59 -1.38
CA ALA A 279 17.49 23.49 -2.65
C ALA A 279 17.55 22.02 -3.09
N LEU A 280 17.07 21.74 -4.30
CA LEU A 280 17.02 20.38 -4.88
C LEU A 280 18.40 19.77 -5.19
N ASP A 281 19.48 20.47 -4.88
CA ASP A 281 20.84 20.13 -5.29
C ASP A 281 21.48 18.97 -4.50
N ILE A 282 20.87 18.47 -3.42
CA ILE A 282 21.55 17.55 -2.48
C ILE A 282 20.95 16.13 -2.44
N VAL A 283 19.69 15.93 -2.81
CA VAL A 283 19.07 14.60 -2.92
C VAL A 283 18.15 14.60 -4.14
N GLY A 284 18.46 13.78 -5.14
CA GLY A 284 17.63 13.60 -6.35
C GLY A 284 16.33 12.86 -6.06
N ASN A 285 15.47 13.47 -5.24
CA ASN A 285 14.10 13.02 -5.03
C ASN A 285 13.18 13.89 -5.91
N PRO A 286 12.67 13.35 -7.03
CA PRO A 286 11.78 14.11 -7.90
C PRO A 286 10.36 14.26 -7.28
N GLY A 287 10.12 13.72 -6.09
CA GLY A 287 8.86 13.87 -5.36
C GLY A 287 8.51 15.34 -5.11
N GLY A 288 7.31 15.73 -5.51
CA GLY A 288 6.85 17.11 -5.42
C GLY A 288 7.31 18.03 -6.55
N LEU A 289 8.10 17.55 -7.52
CA LEU A 289 8.54 18.33 -8.70
C LEU A 289 7.58 18.22 -9.89
N GLY A 290 6.48 17.49 -9.74
CA GLY A 290 5.53 17.30 -10.83
C GLY A 290 4.87 18.59 -11.27
N ASP A 291 4.67 18.72 -12.57
CA ASP A 291 3.80 19.73 -13.15
C ASP A 291 2.66 19.05 -13.92
N SER A 292 1.82 19.86 -14.57
CA SER A 292 0.74 19.35 -15.41
C SER A 292 1.19 18.46 -16.58
N PHE A 293 2.47 18.50 -16.95
CA PHE A 293 3.10 17.72 -18.02
C PHE A 293 3.67 16.38 -17.50
N GLN A 294 4.09 16.31 -16.23
CA GLN A 294 4.70 15.14 -15.60
C GLN A 294 3.78 14.38 -14.65
N VAL A 295 2.48 14.67 -14.66
CA VAL A 295 1.47 13.95 -13.87
C VAL A 295 1.62 12.44 -14.15
N GLY A 296 1.70 11.64 -13.08
CA GLY A 296 1.91 10.19 -13.10
C GLY A 296 3.35 9.70 -13.07
N ILE A 297 4.34 10.56 -13.35
CA ILE A 297 5.76 10.27 -13.12
C ILE A 297 6.16 10.72 -11.70
N VAL A 298 5.64 11.89 -11.33
CA VAL A 298 5.95 12.60 -10.09
C VAL A 298 4.66 13.19 -9.53
N THR A 299 4.60 13.29 -8.21
CA THR A 299 3.47 13.94 -7.54
C THR A 299 3.62 15.45 -7.73
N PRO A 300 2.59 16.15 -8.24
CA PRO A 300 2.62 17.60 -8.34
C PRO A 300 2.60 18.24 -6.94
N PRO A 301 3.24 19.40 -6.75
CA PRO A 301 3.12 20.14 -5.50
C PRO A 301 1.66 20.57 -5.32
N ARG A 302 1.25 20.68 -4.06
CA ARG A 302 -0.05 21.26 -3.71
C ARG A 302 0.10 22.76 -3.70
N VAL A 303 -0.92 23.48 -4.15
CA VAL A 303 -0.93 24.94 -4.18
C VAL A 303 -2.24 25.46 -3.63
N GLU A 304 -2.17 26.40 -2.70
CA GLU A 304 -3.35 27.07 -2.18
C GLU A 304 -3.86 28.12 -3.19
N TRP A 305 -5.17 28.09 -3.46
CA TRP A 305 -5.88 29.07 -4.26
C TRP A 305 -6.39 30.20 -3.38
N ASP A 306 -5.90 31.40 -3.65
CA ASP A 306 -6.39 32.64 -3.08
C ASP A 306 -7.41 33.30 -4.03
N PRO A 307 -8.60 33.73 -3.56
CA PRO A 307 -9.62 34.35 -4.41
C PRO A 307 -9.19 35.67 -5.09
N GLN A 308 -8.22 36.39 -4.52
CA GLN A 308 -7.71 37.67 -5.02
C GLN A 308 -6.47 37.50 -5.89
N TYR A 309 -5.60 36.55 -5.57
CA TYR A 309 -4.27 36.40 -6.17
C TYR A 309 -4.08 35.11 -6.99
N GLY A 310 -5.05 34.18 -6.96
CA GLY A 310 -4.93 32.87 -7.61
C GLY A 310 -4.00 31.93 -6.84
N TYR A 311 -3.23 31.10 -7.53
CA TYR A 311 -2.26 30.22 -6.89
C TYR A 311 -1.01 31.00 -6.49
N THR A 312 -0.57 30.86 -5.24
CA THR A 312 0.58 31.59 -4.70
C THR A 312 1.69 30.66 -4.25
N ASP A 313 2.95 31.08 -4.43
CA ASP A 313 4.12 30.32 -3.96
C ASP A 313 4.13 30.14 -2.44
N ALA A 314 3.53 31.06 -1.70
CA ALA A 314 3.45 31.01 -0.24
C ALA A 314 2.58 29.85 0.27
N GLY A 315 1.59 29.43 -0.53
CA GLY A 315 0.74 28.28 -0.24
C GLY A 315 1.14 27.01 -1.01
N MET A 316 2.33 26.99 -1.61
CA MET A 316 2.86 25.80 -2.26
C MET A 316 3.39 24.84 -1.20
N GLU A 317 3.07 23.55 -1.30
CA GLU A 317 3.62 22.51 -0.45
C GLU A 317 4.11 21.34 -1.30
N SER A 318 5.34 20.89 -1.04
CA SER A 318 5.92 19.72 -1.69
C SER A 318 6.55 18.78 -0.65
N HIS A 319 6.35 17.47 -0.83
CA HIS A 319 6.88 16.46 0.08
C HIS A 319 7.84 15.52 -0.65
N MET A 320 8.92 15.14 0.02
CA MET A 320 9.82 14.10 -0.47
C MET A 320 9.10 12.75 -0.48
N HIS A 321 9.28 11.98 -1.55
CA HIS A 321 8.81 10.61 -1.61
C HIS A 321 9.77 9.69 -0.84
N VAL A 322 9.34 9.15 0.29
CA VAL A 322 10.21 8.30 1.12
C VAL A 322 9.47 7.09 1.68
N HIS A 323 10.17 5.97 1.79
CA HIS A 323 9.68 4.83 2.54
C HIS A 323 9.71 5.14 4.04
N ASN A 324 8.65 4.74 4.77
CA ASN A 324 8.68 4.77 6.22
C ASN A 324 9.50 3.59 6.76
N ILE A 325 10.79 3.84 6.99
CA ILE A 325 11.75 2.87 7.55
C ILE A 325 11.80 2.87 9.09
N TRP A 326 10.96 3.65 9.75
CA TRP A 326 10.97 3.79 11.21
C TRP A 326 9.78 3.07 11.84
N LYS A 327 10.02 2.44 13.00
CA LYS A 327 8.93 1.96 13.85
C LYS A 327 8.16 3.16 14.42
N GLN A 328 8.89 4.15 14.94
CA GLN A 328 8.33 5.36 15.54
C GLN A 328 9.11 6.59 15.05
N SER A 329 8.40 7.66 14.68
CA SER A 329 8.98 8.91 14.20
C SER A 329 8.74 10.08 15.16
N HIS A 330 7.68 10.08 15.97
CA HIS A 330 7.38 11.18 16.91
C HIS A 330 7.41 10.74 18.36
N ILE A 331 7.62 11.70 19.27
CA ILE A 331 7.55 11.47 20.71
C ILE A 331 6.07 11.28 21.09
N MET A 332 5.79 10.17 21.78
CA MET A 332 4.45 9.83 22.26
C MET A 332 4.41 9.80 23.79
N ARG A 333 3.27 10.19 24.37
CA ARG A 333 3.02 10.24 25.81
C ARG A 333 1.62 9.77 26.17
N GLY A 334 1.54 9.02 27.27
CA GLY A 334 0.26 8.58 27.84
C GLY A 334 -0.56 7.71 26.90
N SER A 335 -1.76 7.35 27.35
CA SER A 335 -2.79 6.70 26.54
C SER A 335 -3.88 7.71 26.23
N CYS A 336 -4.54 7.58 25.08
CA CYS A 336 -5.65 8.44 24.71
C CYS A 336 -6.75 7.68 23.98
N THR A 337 -7.95 8.27 23.93
CA THR A 337 -9.03 7.82 23.04
C THR A 337 -9.38 8.85 21.97
N THR A 338 -9.24 10.13 22.31
CA THR A 338 -9.58 11.26 21.44
C THR A 338 -8.49 12.33 21.46
N ASP A 339 -8.40 13.14 20.41
CA ASP A 339 -7.42 14.23 20.29
C ASP A 339 -7.57 15.29 21.40
N ALA A 340 -8.79 15.47 21.94
CA ALA A 340 -9.07 16.40 23.03
C ALA A 340 -8.27 16.09 24.32
N GLU A 341 -7.84 14.83 24.49
CA GLU A 341 -7.04 14.40 25.64
C GLU A 341 -5.55 14.76 25.50
N CYS A 342 -5.10 15.16 24.31
CA CYS A 342 -3.69 15.31 23.96
C CYS A 342 -3.15 16.74 24.06
N GLY A 343 -3.93 17.69 24.61
CA GLY A 343 -3.43 19.02 24.95
C GLY A 343 -2.82 19.79 23.78
N GLY A 344 -3.36 19.62 22.57
CA GLY A 344 -2.87 20.22 21.33
C GLY A 344 -2.12 19.26 20.41
N GLY A 345 -1.74 18.08 20.89
CA GLY A 345 -1.29 16.96 20.06
C GLY A 345 -2.47 16.16 19.48
N SER A 346 -2.16 15.05 18.82
CA SER A 346 -3.15 14.12 18.25
C SER A 346 -3.07 12.75 18.90
N CYS A 347 -4.21 12.08 18.99
CA CYS A 347 -4.34 10.74 19.51
C CYS A 347 -4.17 9.72 18.38
N VAL A 348 -2.95 9.20 18.25
CA VAL A 348 -2.55 8.33 17.12
C VAL A 348 -2.35 6.90 17.57
N LEU A 349 -2.50 5.95 16.63
CA LEU A 349 -2.16 4.56 16.87
C LEU A 349 -0.69 4.40 17.23
N THR A 350 -0.41 3.62 18.26
CA THR A 350 0.95 3.32 18.66
C THR A 350 1.61 2.37 17.64
N PRO A 351 2.93 2.51 17.41
CA PRO A 351 3.70 1.65 16.52
C PRO A 351 3.73 0.16 16.84
N ASP A 352 3.31 -0.22 18.04
CA ASP A 352 3.34 -1.61 18.54
C ASP A 352 2.28 -2.51 17.87
N GLY A 353 1.36 -1.93 17.08
CA GLY A 353 0.40 -2.68 16.28
C GLY A 353 -0.72 -3.33 17.09
N ASN A 354 -0.78 -3.10 18.41
CA ASN A 354 -1.80 -3.70 19.30
C ASN A 354 -3.13 -2.94 19.31
N GLY A 355 -3.27 -1.90 18.47
CA GLY A 355 -4.44 -1.03 18.44
C GLY A 355 -4.51 -0.04 19.60
N ALA A 356 -3.47 0.06 20.43
CA ALA A 356 -3.35 1.09 21.45
C ALA A 356 -3.13 2.47 20.79
N LYS A 357 -3.48 3.53 21.52
CA LYS A 357 -3.30 4.92 21.08
C LYS A 357 -2.59 5.74 22.14
N ALA A 358 -1.76 6.68 21.69
CA ALA A 358 -0.99 7.58 22.53
C ALA A 358 -1.02 9.01 21.98
N CYS A 359 -0.78 9.99 22.85
CA CYS A 359 -0.75 11.38 22.45
C CYS A 359 0.61 11.76 21.88
N THR A 360 0.64 12.41 20.72
CA THR A 360 1.84 13.07 20.20
C THR A 360 2.16 14.33 21.01
N VAL A 361 3.43 14.72 21.04
CA VAL A 361 3.85 15.98 21.68
C VAL A 361 3.75 17.13 20.67
N PRO A 362 2.93 18.17 20.94
CA PRO A 362 2.71 19.25 19.97
C PRO A 362 3.87 20.25 19.92
N CYS A 363 4.06 20.88 18.77
CA CYS A 363 4.95 22.01 18.52
C CYS A 363 4.38 22.86 17.36
N SER A 364 5.04 23.96 17.00
CA SER A 364 4.66 24.80 15.86
C SER A 364 5.78 24.84 14.82
N TYR A 365 5.53 24.27 13.63
CA TYR A 365 6.50 24.11 12.55
C TYR A 365 6.99 25.46 11.98
N ASP A 366 6.09 26.43 11.85
CA ASP A 366 6.41 27.79 11.36
C ASP A 366 7.22 28.61 12.37
N LYS A 367 7.29 28.16 13.62
CA LYS A 367 7.98 28.83 14.72
C LYS A 367 9.16 28.03 15.24
N ARG A 368 9.72 27.15 14.40
CA ARG A 368 10.95 26.42 14.74
C ARG A 368 12.08 27.39 15.06
N GLY A 369 12.92 26.99 16.01
CA GLY A 369 14.01 27.78 16.53
C GLY A 369 14.89 26.93 17.42
N ASP A 370 16.18 27.20 17.37
CA ASP A 370 17.25 26.59 18.15
C ASP A 370 18.12 27.75 18.66
N ALA A 371 17.64 28.45 19.69
CA ALA A 371 18.23 29.72 20.13
C ALA A 371 19.62 29.53 20.75
N ASP A 372 19.87 28.39 21.37
CA ASP A 372 21.17 28.04 21.98
C ASP A 372 22.10 27.28 21.02
N ASN A 373 21.66 26.99 19.80
CA ASN A 373 22.38 26.25 18.75
C ASN A 373 22.85 24.87 19.24
N ASN A 374 22.04 24.22 20.07
CA ASN A 374 22.35 22.90 20.59
C ASN A 374 21.90 21.78 19.63
N GLY A 375 21.29 22.12 18.50
CA GLY A 375 20.80 21.15 17.53
C GLY A 375 19.48 20.50 17.94
N THR A 376 18.64 21.13 18.75
CA THR A 376 17.29 20.67 19.09
C THR A 376 16.36 21.86 18.94
N ASP A 377 15.15 21.65 18.42
CA ASP A 377 14.18 22.75 18.41
C ASP A 377 13.78 23.04 19.86
N ASP A 378 13.82 24.32 20.28
CA ASP A 378 13.56 24.75 21.67
C ASP A 378 12.22 24.21 22.20
N GLN A 379 11.20 24.17 21.33
CA GLN A 379 9.86 23.65 21.65
C GLN A 379 9.87 22.14 21.94
N CYS A 380 10.83 21.41 21.36
CA CYS A 380 10.97 19.97 21.38
C CYS A 380 12.11 19.48 22.30
N GLU A 381 12.68 20.37 23.10
CA GLU A 381 13.66 20.03 24.11
C GLU A 381 13.20 18.94 25.07
N ASN A 382 14.13 18.09 25.50
CA ASN A 382 13.84 16.98 26.42
C ASN A 382 13.23 17.45 27.74
N ALA A 383 13.57 18.66 28.21
CA ALA A 383 12.96 19.28 29.38
C ALA A 383 11.47 19.62 29.18
N ASN A 384 11.07 19.96 27.95
CA ASN A 384 9.71 20.34 27.56
C ASN A 384 8.88 19.10 27.17
N THR A 385 9.48 18.21 26.38
CA THR A 385 8.90 16.96 25.88
C THR A 385 9.06 15.80 26.84
N GLY A 386 9.74 15.98 27.99
CA GLY A 386 9.93 14.97 29.04
C GLY A 386 10.50 13.65 28.51
N TYR A 387 11.11 13.69 27.33
CA TYR A 387 11.76 12.57 26.70
C TYR A 387 13.12 12.37 27.37
N SER A 388 13.47 11.13 27.66
CA SER A 388 14.69 10.78 28.41
C SER A 388 15.83 10.26 27.54
N GLY A 389 15.64 10.20 26.21
CA GLY A 389 16.64 9.74 25.28
C GLY A 389 17.64 10.82 24.88
N ASN A 390 18.21 10.68 23.68
CA ASN A 390 19.15 11.65 23.13
C ASN A 390 18.45 13.00 22.86
N GLN A 391 19.26 14.05 22.73
CA GLN A 391 18.82 15.35 22.18
C GLN A 391 18.74 15.26 20.65
N GLY A 392 18.15 16.28 20.01
CA GLY A 392 18.07 16.37 18.55
C GLY A 392 16.66 16.36 17.97
N SER A 393 15.63 16.32 18.82
CA SER A 393 14.23 16.42 18.40
C SER A 393 13.98 17.72 17.62
N GLN A 394 13.19 17.62 16.55
CA GLN A 394 12.74 18.76 15.75
C GLN A 394 11.22 18.75 15.66
N CYS A 395 10.62 19.89 15.36
CA CYS A 395 9.21 19.96 15.00
C CYS A 395 9.02 19.52 13.54
N SER A 396 8.18 18.52 13.30
CA SER A 396 7.82 18.08 11.94
C SER A 396 6.70 18.94 11.35
N SER A 397 6.47 18.85 10.04
CA SER A 397 5.36 19.55 9.35
C SER A 397 3.97 19.14 9.85
N ARG A 398 3.88 18.05 10.62
CA ARG A 398 2.66 17.66 11.34
C ARG A 398 2.43 18.43 12.64
N ASN A 399 3.30 19.40 12.97
CA ASN A 399 3.27 20.13 14.24
C ASN A 399 3.48 19.22 15.46
N TRP A 400 4.29 18.16 15.30
CA TRP A 400 4.64 17.24 16.38
C TRP A 400 6.16 17.14 16.56
N CYS A 401 6.62 17.00 17.80
CA CYS A 401 8.03 16.79 18.10
C CYS A 401 8.49 15.38 17.69
N THR A 402 9.57 15.32 16.93
CA THR A 402 10.12 14.07 16.39
C THR A 402 10.95 13.32 17.42
N LEU A 403 11.00 12.00 17.30
CA LEU A 403 12.01 11.20 17.99
C LEU A 403 13.37 11.45 17.30
N PRO A 404 14.47 11.71 18.03
CA PRO A 404 15.80 11.84 17.44
C PRO A 404 16.15 10.60 16.62
N ILE A 405 16.75 10.78 15.43
CA ILE A 405 17.08 9.67 14.50
C ILE A 405 17.96 8.62 15.17
N ARG A 406 18.81 9.04 16.12
CA ARG A 406 19.64 8.14 16.93
C ARG A 406 18.85 7.17 17.81
N ASP A 407 17.65 7.55 18.22
CA ASP A 407 16.77 6.76 19.09
C ASP A 407 15.69 6.00 18.32
N ARG A 408 15.52 6.29 17.02
CA ARG A 408 14.55 5.58 16.19
C ARG A 408 15.02 4.16 15.91
N ARG A 409 14.07 3.22 16.01
CA ARG A 409 14.26 1.83 15.62
C ARG A 409 13.82 1.60 14.19
N ILE A 410 14.61 0.81 13.47
CA ILE A 410 14.35 0.46 12.07
C ILE A 410 13.12 -0.46 12.00
N LYS A 411 12.29 -0.22 10.99
CA LYS A 411 11.22 -1.09 10.52
C LYS A 411 11.58 -1.51 9.09
N PRO A 412 11.88 -2.79 8.84
CA PRO A 412 12.22 -3.25 7.51
C PRO A 412 11.09 -2.96 6.51
N VAL A 413 11.45 -2.44 5.34
CA VAL A 413 10.55 -2.31 4.19
C VAL A 413 10.69 -3.58 3.36
N THR A 414 9.56 -4.23 3.11
CA THR A 414 9.52 -5.50 2.39
C THR A 414 9.23 -5.27 0.91
N TYR A 415 9.97 -5.97 0.05
CA TYR A 415 9.73 -6.07 -1.39
C TYR A 415 9.41 -7.53 -1.75
N TRP A 416 8.21 -7.76 -2.25
CA TRP A 416 7.71 -9.09 -2.60
C TRP A 416 7.99 -9.40 -4.06
N VAL A 417 8.51 -10.59 -4.35
CA VAL A 417 8.49 -11.10 -5.71
C VAL A 417 7.08 -11.61 -6.07
N ASN A 418 6.70 -11.55 -7.35
CA ASN A 418 5.51 -12.26 -7.82
C ASN A 418 5.81 -13.73 -8.11
N GLN A 419 4.75 -14.52 -8.29
CA GLN A 419 4.88 -15.96 -8.55
C GLN A 419 5.48 -16.27 -9.93
N ASP A 420 5.48 -15.29 -10.85
CA ASP A 420 5.99 -15.46 -12.22
C ASP A 420 7.49 -15.19 -12.35
N ILE A 421 8.18 -14.81 -11.27
CA ILE A 421 9.62 -14.62 -11.31
C ILE A 421 10.32 -15.98 -11.57
N PRO A 422 11.27 -16.05 -12.53
CA PRO A 422 11.98 -17.29 -12.82
C PRO A 422 12.77 -17.79 -11.61
N ALA A 423 12.79 -19.11 -11.41
CA ALA A 423 13.53 -19.72 -10.31
C ALA A 423 15.04 -19.46 -10.41
N GLU A 424 15.55 -19.28 -11.63
CA GLU A 424 16.96 -18.97 -11.92
C GLU A 424 17.38 -17.58 -11.43
N LEU A 425 16.41 -16.67 -11.19
CA LEU A 425 16.67 -15.35 -10.61
C LEU A 425 16.51 -15.34 -9.08
N LEU A 426 16.05 -16.45 -8.49
CA LEU A 426 15.88 -16.62 -7.06
C LEU A 426 16.97 -17.52 -6.49
N ASP A 427 17.10 -17.52 -5.17
CA ASP A 427 17.97 -18.45 -4.47
C ASP A 427 17.44 -19.89 -4.47
N HIS A 428 18.39 -20.83 -4.43
CA HIS A 428 18.13 -22.23 -4.14
C HIS A 428 18.11 -22.46 -2.62
N TRP A 429 17.22 -23.35 -2.18
CA TRP A 429 17.11 -23.74 -0.78
C TRP A 429 16.75 -25.22 -0.65
N ASP A 430 17.11 -25.84 0.48
CA ASP A 430 16.77 -27.23 0.76
C ASP A 430 15.40 -27.30 1.48
N PRO A 431 14.37 -27.92 0.85
CA PRO A 431 13.04 -28.04 1.45
C PRO A 431 13.01 -28.86 2.74
N ASN A 432 13.99 -29.76 2.95
CA ASN A 432 14.03 -30.65 4.12
C ASN A 432 14.63 -29.96 5.34
N SER A 433 15.77 -29.30 5.17
CA SER A 433 16.42 -28.55 6.25
C SER A 433 15.84 -27.14 6.45
N GLY A 434 15.17 -26.59 5.43
CA GLY A 434 14.70 -25.21 5.44
C GLY A 434 15.82 -24.18 5.33
N GLN A 435 17.03 -24.60 4.92
CA GLN A 435 18.18 -23.73 4.80
C GLN A 435 18.37 -23.21 3.39
N ARG A 436 18.77 -21.95 3.29
CA ARG A 436 19.22 -21.30 2.06
C ARG A 436 20.56 -21.89 1.62
N LEU A 437 20.70 -22.22 0.34
CA LEU A 437 21.92 -22.83 -0.23
C LEU A 437 22.81 -21.80 -0.90
N ASP A 438 22.22 -20.84 -1.61
CA ASP A 438 22.94 -19.76 -2.30
C ASP A 438 22.14 -18.45 -2.29
N VAL A 439 22.64 -17.43 -2.99
CA VAL A 439 21.99 -16.13 -3.14
C VAL A 439 21.68 -15.92 -4.62
N GLY A 440 20.41 -15.80 -4.97
CA GLY A 440 19.96 -15.45 -6.32
C GLY A 440 20.13 -13.96 -6.61
N SER A 441 20.00 -13.60 -7.89
CA SER A 441 20.19 -12.22 -8.34
C SER A 441 19.12 -11.26 -7.82
N SER A 442 17.90 -11.73 -7.57
CA SER A 442 16.80 -10.90 -7.04
C SER A 442 17.06 -10.53 -5.58
N GLU A 443 17.53 -11.49 -4.78
CA GLU A 443 17.90 -11.27 -3.39
C GLU A 443 19.12 -10.36 -3.29
N ASP A 444 20.11 -10.53 -4.18
CA ASP A 444 21.32 -9.71 -4.23
C ASP A 444 21.03 -8.24 -4.57
N LEU A 445 20.03 -7.99 -5.42
CA LEU A 445 19.57 -6.63 -5.72
C LEU A 445 19.06 -5.93 -4.46
N ILE A 446 18.21 -6.61 -3.69
CA ILE A 446 17.67 -6.04 -2.44
C ILE A 446 18.76 -5.92 -1.39
N GLU A 447 19.69 -6.87 -1.29
CA GLU A 447 20.80 -6.77 -0.35
C GLU A 447 21.71 -5.59 -0.67
N SER A 448 22.01 -5.34 -1.95
CA SER A 448 22.80 -4.18 -2.37
C SER A 448 22.16 -2.86 -1.97
N TRP A 449 20.84 -2.72 -2.20
CA TRP A 449 20.11 -1.54 -1.73
C TRP A 449 20.04 -1.46 -0.21
N ASN A 450 19.89 -2.59 0.48
CA ASN A 450 19.91 -2.67 1.94
C ASN A 450 21.25 -2.20 2.50
N GLN A 451 22.39 -2.61 1.95
CA GLN A 451 23.73 -2.13 2.33
C GLN A 451 23.82 -0.60 2.26
N LEU A 452 23.40 -0.02 1.13
CA LEU A 452 23.40 1.43 0.93
C LEU A 452 22.44 2.16 1.90
N MET A 453 21.25 1.62 2.14
CA MET A 453 20.28 2.21 3.06
C MET A 453 20.74 2.11 4.52
N ARG A 454 21.37 1.01 4.92
CA ARG A 454 21.99 0.84 6.24
C ARG A 454 23.11 1.85 6.46
N PHE A 455 23.96 2.06 5.45
CA PHE A 455 24.98 3.09 5.48
C PHE A 455 24.37 4.49 5.64
N SER A 456 23.33 4.82 4.87
CA SER A 456 22.61 6.10 4.96
C SER A 456 22.00 6.34 6.34
N VAL A 457 21.40 5.32 6.96
CA VAL A 457 20.88 5.41 8.33
C VAL A 457 22.00 5.68 9.33
N ALA A 458 23.12 4.96 9.24
CA ALA A 458 24.28 5.17 10.10
C ALA A 458 24.85 6.60 9.94
N LYS A 459 24.92 7.12 8.71
CA LYS A 459 25.32 8.51 8.46
C LYS A 459 24.33 9.53 9.01
N ALA A 460 23.03 9.31 8.88
CA ALA A 460 22.03 10.20 9.47
C ALA A 460 22.19 10.31 10.99
N ARG A 461 22.42 9.17 11.67
CA ARG A 461 22.70 9.12 13.11
C ARG A 461 24.03 9.81 13.48
N GLU A 462 25.08 9.62 12.68
CA GLU A 462 26.38 10.31 12.86
C GLU A 462 26.21 11.84 12.74
N VAL A 463 25.47 12.30 11.73
CA VAL A 463 25.21 13.73 11.49
C VAL A 463 24.42 14.34 12.64
N GLU A 464 23.38 13.67 13.14
CA GLU A 464 22.62 14.15 14.29
C GLU A 464 23.46 14.21 15.58
N CYS A 465 24.33 13.22 15.81
CA CYS A 465 25.27 13.24 16.93
C CYS A 465 26.18 14.48 16.90
N ARG A 466 26.71 14.81 15.72
CA ARG A 466 27.56 15.99 15.53
C ARG A 466 26.77 17.29 15.65
N ARG A 467 25.56 17.34 15.08
CA ARG A 467 24.67 18.50 15.12
C ARG A 467 24.29 18.87 16.55
N THR A 468 24.11 17.88 17.41
CA THR A 468 23.73 18.08 18.82
C THR A 468 24.89 18.39 19.76
N ASN A 469 26.10 18.58 19.24
CA ASN A 469 27.33 18.81 20.01
C ASN A 469 27.59 17.75 21.12
N THR A 470 27.04 16.54 20.95
CA THR A 470 27.16 15.44 21.93
C THR A 470 28.42 14.58 21.72
N GLY A 471 29.19 14.85 20.66
CA GLY A 471 30.47 14.22 20.39
C GLY A 471 31.22 14.89 19.23
N ASP A 472 32.54 14.67 19.14
CA ASP A 472 33.32 15.08 17.98
C ASP A 472 33.10 14.14 16.79
N ARG A 473 33.67 14.49 15.62
CA ARG A 473 33.53 13.69 14.39
C ARG A 473 33.97 12.23 14.58
N GLY A 474 35.11 12.00 15.25
CA GLY A 474 35.63 10.65 15.44
C GLY A 474 34.77 9.82 16.38
N THR A 475 34.30 10.43 17.46
CA THR A 475 33.43 9.80 18.46
C THR A 475 32.08 9.43 17.86
N CYS A 476 31.41 10.39 17.21
CA CYS A 476 30.12 10.15 16.55
C CYS A 476 30.22 9.09 15.45
N HIS A 477 31.31 9.11 14.67
CA HIS A 477 31.55 8.12 13.65
C HIS A 477 31.76 6.72 14.24
N GLY A 478 32.56 6.59 15.31
CA GLY A 478 32.82 5.32 15.99
C GLY A 478 31.60 4.68 16.66
N TYR A 479 30.55 5.45 16.96
CA TYR A 479 29.27 4.91 17.44
C TYR A 479 28.54 4.11 16.36
N TYR A 480 28.58 4.56 15.11
CA TYR A 480 27.75 4.02 14.03
C TYR A 480 28.53 3.30 12.93
N PHE A 481 29.86 3.24 13.01
CA PHE A 481 30.70 2.54 12.05
C PHE A 481 31.76 1.71 12.77
N TYR A 482 32.08 0.54 12.22
CA TYR A 482 33.21 -0.26 12.70
C TYR A 482 34.53 0.39 12.26
N PRO A 483 35.44 0.72 13.20
CA PRO A 483 36.71 1.37 12.86
C PRO A 483 37.53 0.53 11.87
N ASN A 484 37.95 1.15 10.77
CA ASN A 484 38.75 0.54 9.71
C ASN A 484 38.15 -0.75 9.11
N GLN A 485 36.83 -0.90 9.14
CA GLN A 485 36.14 -1.99 8.45
C GLN A 485 35.32 -1.42 7.32
N THR A 486 35.56 -1.96 6.12
CA THR A 486 34.73 -1.74 4.95
C THR A 486 34.06 -3.03 4.54
N GLU A 487 32.98 -2.91 3.78
CA GLU A 487 32.35 -4.00 3.05
C GLU A 487 32.13 -3.58 1.61
N MET A 488 32.29 -4.51 0.68
CA MET A 488 32.04 -4.26 -0.74
C MET A 488 30.53 -4.29 -0.98
N VAL A 489 30.02 -3.30 -1.72
CA VAL A 489 28.63 -3.32 -2.20
C VAL A 489 28.50 -4.44 -3.22
N SER A 490 27.55 -5.35 -3.00
CA SER A 490 27.43 -6.59 -3.80
C SER A 490 27.26 -6.28 -5.28
N PHE A 491 26.34 -5.36 -5.62
CA PHE A 491 26.16 -4.83 -6.96
C PHE A 491 26.79 -3.44 -7.12
N GLY A 492 28.10 -3.39 -7.38
CA GLY A 492 28.80 -2.11 -7.61
C GLY A 492 30.32 -2.16 -7.65
N ALA A 493 30.91 -3.14 -6.95
CA ALA A 493 32.37 -3.32 -6.86
C ALA A 493 33.12 -2.10 -6.28
N TRP A 494 32.50 -1.36 -5.36
CA TRP A 494 33.17 -0.36 -4.52
C TRP A 494 32.93 -0.63 -3.03
N ASP A 495 33.84 -0.14 -2.19
CA ASP A 495 33.78 -0.31 -0.74
C ASP A 495 32.96 0.80 -0.07
N ILE A 496 32.18 0.42 0.95
CA ILE A 496 31.52 1.31 1.90
C ILE A 496 32.02 1.02 3.32
N GLU A 497 32.00 2.02 4.20
CA GLU A 497 32.31 1.80 5.62
C GLU A 497 31.22 0.93 6.26
N LYS A 498 31.63 -0.08 7.02
CA LYS A 498 30.68 -1.05 7.61
C LYS A 498 29.87 -0.42 8.74
N PRO A 499 28.53 -0.30 8.63
CA PRO A 499 27.70 0.34 9.65
C PRO A 499 27.48 -0.56 10.87
N ARG A 500 27.30 0.08 12.03
CA ARG A 500 26.84 -0.48 13.31
C ARG A 500 25.41 -0.01 13.54
N LEU A 501 24.45 -0.88 13.25
CA LEU A 501 23.03 -0.54 13.44
C LEU A 501 22.44 -1.08 14.74
N ASN A 502 23.13 -2.04 15.38
CA ASN A 502 22.69 -2.76 16.57
C ASN A 502 22.10 -1.78 17.60
N ASP A 503 20.79 -1.87 17.78
CA ASP A 503 20.00 -1.10 18.74
C ASP A 503 20.09 -1.65 20.18
N GLY A 504 21.11 -2.47 20.46
CA GLY A 504 21.26 -3.23 21.69
C GLY A 504 20.58 -4.61 21.68
N SER A 505 19.92 -5.00 20.59
CA SER A 505 19.59 -6.41 20.34
C SER A 505 20.88 -7.20 20.04
N GLN A 506 21.04 -8.36 20.68
CA GLN A 506 22.16 -9.25 20.35
C GLN A 506 22.02 -9.66 18.87
N GLU A 507 23.14 -9.70 18.15
CA GLU A 507 23.23 -10.29 16.81
C GLU A 507 22.64 -11.71 16.87
N ASN A 508 21.35 -11.86 16.55
CA ASN A 508 20.83 -13.16 16.16
C ASN A 508 21.59 -13.55 14.90
N ALA A 509 22.02 -14.82 14.84
CA ALA A 509 23.01 -15.38 13.91
C ALA A 509 22.72 -15.25 12.39
N ALA A 510 21.77 -14.40 11.98
CA ALA A 510 21.43 -14.08 10.60
C ALA A 510 21.39 -12.57 10.28
N GLY A 511 21.57 -11.64 11.25
CA GLY A 511 21.62 -10.19 10.97
C GLY A 511 20.34 -9.57 10.38
N LEU A 512 19.20 -10.27 10.45
CA LEU A 512 17.95 -9.91 9.76
C LEU A 512 17.17 -8.76 10.42
N GLU A 513 17.36 -8.49 11.72
CA GLU A 513 16.61 -7.45 12.44
C GLU A 513 17.10 -6.01 12.16
N ASP A 514 18.34 -5.85 11.68
CA ASP A 514 18.95 -4.56 11.33
C ASP A 514 18.79 -4.21 9.83
N GLN A 515 17.99 -4.98 9.09
CA GLN A 515 17.72 -4.73 7.68
C GLN A 515 16.78 -3.54 7.51
N VAL A 516 17.16 -2.59 6.65
CA VAL A 516 16.28 -1.48 6.24
C VAL A 516 15.36 -1.94 5.12
N LEU A 517 15.90 -2.71 4.18
CA LEU A 517 15.18 -3.32 3.08
C LEU A 517 15.34 -4.84 3.14
N THR A 518 14.29 -5.57 2.82
CA THR A 518 14.33 -7.04 2.78
C THR A 518 13.41 -7.59 1.69
N MET A 519 13.82 -8.70 1.10
CA MET A 519 13.04 -9.37 0.06
C MET A 519 12.13 -10.40 0.71
N CYS A 520 10.90 -10.52 0.21
CA CYS A 520 9.96 -11.55 0.60
C CYS A 520 9.67 -12.46 -0.59
N HIS A 521 9.86 -13.77 -0.38
CA HIS A 521 9.42 -14.76 -1.35
C HIS A 521 7.91 -14.87 -1.35
N ASN A 522 7.37 -15.34 -2.47
CA ASN A 522 5.94 -15.54 -2.65
C ASN A 522 5.69 -16.94 -3.22
N PRO A 523 5.41 -17.94 -2.37
CA PRO A 523 5.14 -17.85 -0.93
C PRO A 523 6.38 -17.64 -0.04
N VAL A 524 6.17 -17.09 1.15
CA VAL A 524 7.22 -16.82 2.15
C VAL A 524 7.95 -18.10 2.56
N ARG A 525 9.28 -18.07 2.53
CA ARG A 525 10.17 -19.19 2.87
C ARG A 525 10.55 -19.19 4.37
N PRO A 526 11.06 -20.31 4.92
CA PRO A 526 11.33 -20.44 6.35
C PRO A 526 12.37 -19.46 6.91
N TYR A 527 13.30 -19.00 6.06
CA TYR A 527 14.40 -18.12 6.42
C TYR A 527 14.17 -16.66 6.01
N ASP A 528 13.00 -16.34 5.44
CA ASP A 528 12.63 -14.97 5.12
C ASP A 528 12.50 -14.15 6.40
N ASN A 529 12.68 -12.84 6.25
CA ASN A 529 12.54 -11.91 7.37
C ASN A 529 11.12 -12.02 7.97
N ALA A 530 11.00 -11.93 9.30
CA ALA A 530 9.70 -11.97 9.98
C ALA A 530 8.73 -10.87 9.50
N ALA A 531 9.24 -9.77 8.94
CA ALA A 531 8.44 -8.73 8.30
C ALA A 531 7.63 -9.22 7.09
N CYS A 532 8.04 -10.32 6.43
CA CYS A 532 7.29 -10.97 5.36
C CYS A 532 6.04 -11.71 5.85
N GLY A 533 5.94 -11.96 7.16
CA GLY A 533 4.85 -12.72 7.77
C GLY A 533 5.16 -14.21 7.87
N PRO A 534 4.16 -15.03 8.26
CA PRO A 534 4.35 -16.46 8.44
C PRO A 534 4.80 -17.19 7.17
N ARG A 535 5.53 -18.30 7.34
CA ARG A 535 5.88 -19.21 6.24
C ARG A 535 4.62 -19.60 5.46
N GLY A 536 4.70 -19.56 4.13
CA GLY A 536 3.60 -19.92 3.25
C GLY A 536 2.63 -18.76 2.95
N THR A 537 2.78 -17.61 3.60
CA THR A 537 2.02 -16.41 3.23
C THR A 537 2.31 -16.02 1.77
N THR A 538 1.26 -15.63 1.05
CA THR A 538 1.35 -15.17 -0.34
C THR A 538 0.89 -13.73 -0.44
N ALA A 539 1.48 -12.96 -1.34
CA ALA A 539 1.02 -11.61 -1.68
C ALA A 539 0.38 -11.60 -3.07
N ARG A 540 -0.80 -10.96 -3.18
CA ARG A 540 -1.50 -10.77 -4.45
C ARG A 540 -0.90 -9.58 -5.17
N VAL A 541 -0.51 -9.74 -6.44
CA VAL A 541 0.06 -8.64 -7.25
C VAL A 541 -0.88 -7.44 -7.24
N GLY A 542 -0.36 -6.22 -7.05
CA GLY A 542 -1.17 -5.01 -7.01
C GLY A 542 -1.78 -4.68 -5.64
N ASP A 543 -1.71 -5.57 -4.64
CA ASP A 543 -2.11 -5.28 -3.26
C ASP A 543 -1.32 -4.07 -2.72
N ILE A 544 -2.02 -2.96 -2.46
CA ILE A 544 -1.43 -1.68 -2.01
C ILE A 544 -0.68 -1.80 -0.67
N ARG A 545 -0.94 -2.84 0.12
CA ARG A 545 -0.28 -3.07 1.42
C ARG A 545 1.16 -3.54 1.25
N ARG A 546 1.57 -3.98 0.06
CA ARG A 546 2.86 -4.64 -0.22
C ARG A 546 3.61 -3.92 -1.34
N ASN A 547 4.91 -3.74 -1.18
CA ASN A 547 5.78 -3.34 -2.30
C ASN A 547 6.17 -4.58 -3.09
N PHE A 548 6.33 -4.45 -4.41
CA PHE A 548 6.63 -5.58 -5.30
C PHE A 548 7.90 -5.35 -6.11
N MET A 549 8.70 -6.39 -6.24
CA MET A 549 9.59 -6.62 -7.38
C MET A 549 8.82 -7.51 -8.36
N TYR A 550 8.21 -6.89 -9.35
CA TYR A 550 7.29 -7.55 -10.25
C TYR A 550 8.01 -7.99 -11.53
N TYR A 551 7.89 -9.25 -11.91
CA TYR A 551 8.44 -9.80 -13.14
C TYR A 551 7.32 -10.16 -14.12
N TRP A 552 7.37 -9.60 -15.32
CA TRP A 552 6.44 -9.92 -16.40
C TRP A 552 7.08 -10.86 -17.42
N PRO A 553 6.72 -12.15 -17.48
CA PRO A 553 7.38 -13.11 -18.37
C PRO A 553 6.92 -13.01 -19.82
N TYR A 554 5.78 -12.36 -20.08
CA TYR A 554 5.14 -12.36 -21.39
C TYR A 554 5.64 -11.22 -22.28
N ALA A 555 5.39 -11.33 -23.59
CA ALA A 555 5.60 -10.24 -24.50
C ALA A 555 4.65 -9.08 -24.16
N SER A 556 5.16 -7.85 -24.28
CA SER A 556 4.38 -6.63 -24.19
C SER A 556 4.92 -5.64 -25.21
N ARG A 557 4.02 -4.95 -25.91
CA ARG A 557 4.35 -3.83 -26.80
C ARG A 557 4.39 -2.49 -26.06
N ALA A 558 4.04 -2.47 -24.76
CA ALA A 558 4.18 -1.28 -23.95
C ALA A 558 5.66 -0.89 -23.82
N PRO A 559 6.04 0.32 -24.27
CA PRO A 559 7.45 0.71 -24.36
C PRO A 559 8.10 0.97 -22.98
N TRP A 560 7.30 1.16 -21.93
CA TRP A 560 7.75 1.54 -20.60
C TRP A 560 7.41 0.44 -19.59
N GLY A 561 8.43 -0.32 -19.16
CA GLY A 561 8.26 -1.48 -18.28
C GLY A 561 9.14 -1.45 -17.04
N GLY A 562 9.22 -0.30 -16.36
CA GLY A 562 10.02 -0.06 -15.16
C GLY A 562 9.29 0.84 -14.14
N ILE A 563 9.99 1.20 -13.06
CA ILE A 563 9.47 2.13 -12.02
C ILE A 563 9.09 3.44 -12.69
N ALA A 564 7.83 3.82 -12.54
CA ALA A 564 7.30 5.00 -13.19
C ALA A 564 6.49 5.91 -12.26
N ASN A 565 5.86 5.35 -11.23
CA ASN A 565 5.30 6.12 -10.14
C ASN A 565 5.89 5.59 -8.83
N TRP A 566 6.25 6.50 -7.93
CA TRP A 566 6.81 6.18 -6.62
C TRP A 566 5.74 5.76 -5.61
N GLU A 567 4.46 5.82 -5.99
CA GLU A 567 3.32 5.41 -5.16
C GLU A 567 3.27 6.18 -3.83
N ALA A 568 3.59 7.46 -3.89
CA ALA A 568 3.62 8.33 -2.73
C ALA A 568 2.24 8.91 -2.43
N ASP A 569 1.86 8.87 -1.15
CA ASP A 569 0.67 9.55 -0.66
C ASP A 569 0.74 11.05 -0.96
N PRO A 570 -0.24 11.63 -1.69
CA PRO A 570 -0.19 13.00 -2.18
C PRO A 570 -0.18 14.06 -1.07
N VAL A 571 -0.53 13.67 0.17
CA VAL A 571 -0.58 14.59 1.32
C VAL A 571 0.69 14.55 2.15
N THR A 572 1.44 13.45 2.14
CA THR A 572 2.58 13.27 3.06
C THR A 572 3.89 12.88 2.36
N GLY A 573 3.84 12.39 1.13
CA GLY A 573 5.01 11.82 0.44
C GLY A 573 5.38 10.41 0.90
N MET A 574 4.63 9.78 1.80
CA MET A 574 4.91 8.40 2.21
C MET A 574 4.71 7.44 1.03
N ILE A 575 5.73 6.65 0.69
CA ILE A 575 5.61 5.60 -0.33
C ILE A 575 4.78 4.43 0.22
N ILE A 576 3.74 4.02 -0.53
CA ILE A 576 2.82 2.95 -0.16
C ILE A 576 2.67 1.96 -1.33
N GLY A 577 3.14 0.73 -1.12
CA GLY A 577 2.91 -0.35 -2.06
C GLY A 577 3.72 -0.29 -3.36
N ALA A 578 4.80 0.48 -3.43
CA ALA A 578 5.61 0.69 -4.64
C ALA A 578 5.93 -0.60 -5.42
N ALA A 579 5.93 -0.51 -6.75
CA ALA A 579 6.26 -1.63 -7.61
C ALA A 579 7.45 -1.30 -8.53
N ALA A 580 8.42 -2.20 -8.53
CA ALA A 580 9.52 -2.21 -9.48
C ALA A 580 9.26 -3.33 -10.51
N THR A 581 8.81 -2.92 -11.70
CA THR A 581 8.51 -3.86 -12.79
C THR A 581 9.77 -4.20 -13.58
N THR A 582 9.94 -5.49 -13.88
CA THR A 582 10.93 -6.03 -14.79
C THR A 582 10.20 -6.70 -15.94
N MET A 583 10.37 -6.17 -17.15
CA MET A 583 9.88 -6.82 -18.37
C MET A 583 10.83 -7.96 -18.75
N GLY A 584 10.41 -9.19 -18.47
CA GLY A 584 11.17 -10.41 -18.70
C GLY A 584 11.62 -10.55 -20.15
N ARG A 585 10.73 -10.29 -21.13
CA ARG A 585 11.11 -10.26 -22.56
C ARG A 585 12.32 -9.36 -22.82
N SER A 586 12.32 -8.15 -22.27
CA SER A 586 13.39 -7.17 -22.52
C SER A 586 14.70 -7.59 -21.84
N ALA A 587 14.62 -8.06 -20.59
CA ALA A 587 15.78 -8.55 -19.85
C ALA A 587 16.40 -9.79 -20.53
N THR A 588 15.59 -10.78 -20.89
CA THR A 588 16.03 -12.02 -21.54
C THR A 588 16.58 -11.74 -22.95
N TYR A 589 15.96 -10.84 -23.72
CA TYR A 589 16.48 -10.44 -25.03
C TYR A 589 17.85 -9.77 -24.92
N ALA A 590 18.02 -8.83 -23.98
CA ALA A 590 19.30 -8.16 -23.76
C ALA A 590 20.40 -9.15 -23.31
N ALA A 591 20.07 -10.08 -22.41
CA ALA A 591 20.98 -11.12 -21.97
C ALA A 591 21.38 -12.06 -23.13
N ALA A 592 20.41 -12.51 -23.93
CA ALA A 592 20.65 -13.34 -25.10
C ALA A 592 21.54 -12.63 -26.13
N MET A 593 21.31 -11.35 -26.39
CA MET A 593 22.12 -10.57 -27.32
C MET A 593 23.59 -10.55 -26.92
N VAL A 594 23.90 -10.31 -25.64
CA VAL A 594 25.29 -10.29 -25.16
C VAL A 594 25.90 -11.70 -25.18
N ARG A 595 25.16 -12.73 -24.72
CA ARG A 595 25.59 -14.12 -24.75
C ARG A 595 25.96 -14.55 -26.16
N ASP A 596 25.07 -14.30 -27.12
CA ASP A 596 25.22 -14.78 -28.50
C ASP A 596 26.39 -14.09 -29.21
N ILE A 597 26.63 -12.80 -28.94
CA ILE A 597 27.82 -12.09 -29.43
C ILE A 597 29.11 -12.77 -28.93
N ILE A 598 29.17 -13.12 -27.64
CA ILE A 598 30.33 -13.79 -27.05
C ILE A 598 30.52 -15.19 -27.64
N MET A 599 29.45 -15.98 -27.74
CA MET A 599 29.51 -17.34 -28.28
C MET A 599 29.90 -17.36 -29.76
N VAL A 600 29.45 -16.40 -30.58
CA VAL A 600 29.93 -16.24 -31.96
C VAL A 600 31.40 -15.86 -31.98
N ALA A 601 31.85 -14.94 -31.12
CA ALA A 601 33.26 -14.56 -31.04
C ALA A 601 34.17 -15.73 -30.64
N ASN A 602 33.66 -16.66 -29.82
CA ASN A 602 34.35 -17.88 -29.42
C ASN A 602 34.24 -19.03 -30.43
N GLY A 603 33.39 -18.90 -31.47
CA GLY A 603 33.12 -19.96 -32.44
C GLY A 603 32.21 -21.08 -31.92
N GLU A 604 31.49 -20.84 -30.82
CA GLU A 604 30.52 -21.75 -30.20
C GLU A 604 29.14 -21.66 -30.88
N LEU A 605 28.82 -20.51 -31.49
CA LEU A 605 27.65 -20.31 -32.33
C LEU A 605 28.07 -19.83 -33.73
N SER A 606 27.33 -20.27 -34.75
CA SER A 606 27.43 -19.70 -36.10
C SER A 606 26.44 -18.55 -36.30
N PHE A 607 26.69 -17.69 -37.29
CA PHE A 607 25.69 -16.69 -37.71
C PHE A 607 24.38 -17.34 -38.16
N GLU A 608 24.43 -18.54 -38.74
CA GLU A 608 23.24 -19.27 -39.17
C GLU A 608 22.37 -19.69 -37.97
N ASP A 609 23.00 -20.11 -36.86
CA ASP A 609 22.29 -20.47 -35.62
C ASP A 609 21.50 -19.29 -35.05
N ILE A 610 22.09 -18.08 -35.06
CA ILE A 610 21.41 -16.84 -34.65
C ILE A 610 20.25 -16.53 -35.58
N THR A 611 20.46 -16.55 -36.90
CA THR A 611 19.40 -16.20 -37.87
C THR A 611 18.24 -17.17 -37.87
N ASN A 612 18.47 -18.44 -37.53
CA ASN A 612 17.45 -19.48 -37.43
C ASN A 612 16.77 -19.53 -36.06
N GLY A 613 17.22 -18.71 -35.09
CA GLY A 613 16.68 -18.71 -33.73
C GLY A 613 16.97 -20.01 -32.97
N THR A 614 18.06 -20.69 -33.28
CA THR A 614 18.46 -21.92 -32.56
C THR A 614 18.92 -21.50 -31.16
N PRO A 615 18.25 -21.95 -30.08
CA PRO A 615 18.66 -21.57 -28.73
C PRO A 615 20.09 -22.03 -28.48
N ALA A 616 20.94 -21.14 -27.98
CA ALA A 616 22.24 -21.55 -27.47
C ALA A 616 22.03 -22.61 -26.37
N ALA A 617 22.66 -23.78 -26.52
CA ALA A 617 22.69 -24.75 -25.43
C ALA A 617 23.55 -24.18 -24.29
N LEU A 618 22.99 -24.13 -23.08
CA LEU A 618 23.74 -23.84 -21.85
C LEU A 618 24.50 -25.08 -21.38
#